data_AF-A0A812HZI5-F1
#
_entry.id   AF-A0A812HZI5-F1
#
_cell.length_a   1.000
_cell.length_b   1.000
_cell.length_c   1.000
_cell.angle_alpha   90.00
_cell.angle_beta   90.00
_cell.angle_gamma   90.00
#
_symmetry.space_group_name_H-M   'P 1'
#
loop_
_entity.id
_entity.type
_entity.pdbx_description
1 polymer ?
#
loop_
_entity_poly.entity_id
_entity_poly.type
_entity_poly.pdbx_seq_one_letter_code
_entity_poly.pdbx_strand_id
1 'polypeptide(L)'
;MELLNEASATDTEEDAKYSAFNTEPFERIRMCVGSPETNCVVHHFMKKYDSAKALFSAGYIRDEYLDKGGILSAFGPAEGKYKDCPMQRPGFNIECKDGNKARWGFCNNCQSQPCQNEDSDDADAAIGIGLAGQRTSTEVGAGWTAYFASGSCSPTSTTFKPVWLWVSSLANWKLVLKVGKTAKLGFSSPLWTNTELLNEASSPDTEEDAKYSDFNTEPFERIRMCVGKPETNCVEHIFSKKYDSAKALFSAGYIRDAKVDKEGILSAFGPDKGSYKDCPMQRPGFNIECKDGNKARWGFCNNCRSQPCQNADTDDADAAIGIGIAGQATDTELGAGWTKYFTSTSRSCNGGKTFKPVWLWVDSLAA
;
A
#
# COMPACT_ATOMS: atom_id res chain seq x y z
N MET A 1 -16.08 -9.57 20.45
CA MET A 1 -16.72 -10.48 19.48
C MET A 1 -16.19 -11.85 19.82
N GLU A 2 -17.07 -12.80 20.09
CA GLU A 2 -16.72 -14.12 20.63
C GLU A 2 -16.01 -14.99 19.59
N LEU A 3 -15.22 -15.96 20.07
CA LEU A 3 -14.63 -17.03 19.27
C LEU A 3 -15.70 -18.10 19.02
N LEU A 4 -15.53 -18.91 17.97
CA LEU A 4 -16.47 -19.96 17.60
C LEU A 4 -15.68 -21.18 17.16
N ASN A 5 -15.95 -22.35 17.73
CA ASN A 5 -15.28 -23.62 17.38
C ASN A 5 -13.74 -23.48 17.25
N GLU A 6 -13.10 -22.84 18.22
CA GLU A 6 -11.67 -22.46 18.12
C GLU A 6 -10.69 -23.65 18.05
N ALA A 7 -11.14 -24.84 18.47
CA ALA A 7 -10.39 -26.08 18.39
C ALA A 7 -10.66 -26.88 17.11
N SER A 8 -11.51 -26.34 16.21
CA SER A 8 -11.78 -26.91 14.89
C SER A 8 -10.48 -27.08 14.10
N ALA A 9 -10.38 -28.18 13.35
CA ALA A 9 -9.26 -28.37 12.45
C ALA A 9 -9.40 -27.45 11.23
N THR A 10 -8.29 -27.00 10.66
CA THR A 10 -8.33 -26.04 9.55
C THR A 10 -8.86 -26.65 8.25
N ASP A 11 -8.97 -27.98 8.16
CA ASP A 11 -9.46 -28.72 7.00
C ASP A 11 -10.94 -29.17 7.13
N THR A 12 -11.60 -28.89 8.25
CA THR A 12 -13.02 -29.19 8.42
C THR A 12 -13.94 -28.10 7.86
N GLU A 13 -14.98 -28.51 7.13
CA GLU A 13 -16.04 -27.63 6.62
C GLU A 13 -17.07 -27.30 7.71
N GLU A 14 -16.70 -26.42 8.64
CA GLU A 14 -17.62 -25.88 9.64
C GLU A 14 -17.35 -24.40 9.91
N ASP A 15 -18.34 -23.71 10.49
CA ASP A 15 -18.18 -22.33 10.92
C ASP A 15 -17.23 -22.27 12.12
N ALA A 16 -16.03 -21.73 11.91
CA ALA A 16 -15.03 -21.54 12.93
C ALA A 16 -14.46 -20.12 12.91
N LYS A 17 -14.06 -19.64 14.09
CA LYS A 17 -13.45 -18.34 14.28
C LYS A 17 -12.37 -18.41 15.35
N TYR A 18 -11.14 -18.26 14.88
CA TYR A 18 -9.94 -18.39 15.67
C TYR A 18 -9.53 -17.07 16.33
N SER A 19 -8.71 -17.17 17.38
CA SER A 19 -8.12 -16.02 18.09
C SER A 19 -7.44 -15.05 17.13
N ALA A 20 -6.80 -15.60 16.09
CA ALA A 20 -6.11 -14.84 15.06
C ALA A 20 -6.96 -13.76 14.38
N PHE A 21 -8.27 -13.99 14.22
CA PHE A 21 -9.17 -12.98 13.68
C PHE A 21 -9.16 -11.68 14.51
N ASN A 22 -9.00 -11.82 15.83
CA ASN A 22 -9.04 -10.71 16.78
C ASN A 22 -7.66 -10.10 17.06
N THR A 23 -6.58 -10.85 16.85
CA THR A 23 -5.25 -10.49 17.36
C THR A 23 -4.15 -10.41 16.32
N GLU A 24 -4.25 -11.12 15.19
CA GLU A 24 -3.14 -11.18 14.24
C GLU A 24 -3.12 -9.94 13.33
N PRO A 25 -2.06 -9.12 13.39
CA PRO A 25 -1.93 -8.00 12.50
C PRO A 25 -1.44 -8.46 11.14
N PHE A 26 -1.96 -7.86 10.08
CA PHE A 26 -1.74 -8.34 8.71
C PHE A 26 -1.81 -7.22 7.69
N GLU A 27 -1.28 -7.52 6.52
CA GLU A 27 -1.35 -6.68 5.32
C GLU A 27 -1.67 -7.53 4.08
N ARG A 28 -1.82 -8.85 4.24
CA ARG A 28 -2.41 -9.74 3.25
C ARG A 28 -3.59 -10.50 3.85
N ILE A 29 -4.69 -10.51 3.11
CA ILE A 29 -5.83 -11.38 3.36
C ILE A 29 -6.05 -12.29 2.17
N ARG A 30 -6.41 -13.54 2.41
CA ARG A 30 -6.66 -14.54 1.38
C ARG A 30 -7.94 -15.28 1.72
N MET A 31 -8.86 -15.37 0.77
CA MET A 31 -10.00 -16.29 0.87
C MET A 31 -9.80 -17.46 -0.09
N CYS A 32 -9.98 -18.69 0.38
CA CYS A 32 -9.94 -19.91 -0.44
C CYS A 32 -11.32 -20.55 -0.43
N VAL A 33 -11.85 -20.89 -1.61
CA VAL A 33 -13.25 -21.32 -1.78
C VAL A 33 -13.30 -22.80 -2.14
N GLY A 34 -14.05 -23.59 -1.37
CA GLY A 34 -14.17 -25.04 -1.58
C GLY A 34 -13.00 -25.87 -1.06
N SER A 35 -11.92 -25.22 -0.60
CA SER A 35 -10.72 -25.86 -0.05
C SER A 35 -9.97 -24.86 0.82
N PRO A 36 -9.28 -25.29 1.90
CA PRO A 36 -8.48 -24.41 2.74
C PRO A 36 -7.25 -23.82 2.03
N GLU A 37 -6.72 -24.50 1.00
CA GLU A 37 -5.40 -24.18 0.43
C GLU A 37 -5.41 -23.88 -1.07
N THR A 38 -6.48 -24.22 -1.77
CA THR A 38 -6.58 -24.06 -3.23
C THR A 38 -7.74 -23.16 -3.61
N ASN A 39 -7.77 -22.71 -4.87
CA ASN A 39 -8.84 -21.87 -5.41
C ASN A 39 -9.05 -20.58 -4.59
N CYS A 40 -7.98 -19.80 -4.48
CA CYS A 40 -7.90 -18.65 -3.58
C CYS A 40 -7.87 -17.31 -4.32
N VAL A 41 -8.44 -16.30 -3.67
CA VAL A 41 -8.30 -14.89 -4.03
C VAL A 41 -7.47 -14.21 -2.94
N VAL A 42 -6.45 -13.47 -3.35
CA VAL A 42 -5.52 -12.78 -2.44
C VAL A 42 -5.70 -11.27 -2.62
N HIS A 43 -5.73 -10.54 -1.51
CA HIS A 43 -5.69 -9.08 -1.50
C HIS A 43 -4.56 -8.57 -0.60
N HIS A 44 -3.85 -7.58 -1.11
CA HIS A 44 -2.72 -6.93 -0.45
C HIS A 44 -3.11 -5.50 -0.09
N PHE A 45 -2.96 -5.16 1.18
CA PHE A 45 -3.19 -3.82 1.68
C PHE A 45 -1.90 -3.00 1.66
N MET A 46 -2.04 -1.72 1.30
CA MET A 46 -0.94 -0.74 1.40
C MET A 46 -0.61 -0.34 2.84
N LYS A 47 -1.46 -0.73 3.79
CA LYS A 47 -1.28 -0.48 5.22
C LYS A 47 -1.48 -1.77 6.00
N LYS A 48 -0.81 -1.86 7.14
CA LYS A 48 -1.03 -2.92 8.13
C LYS A 48 -2.33 -2.66 8.89
N TYR A 49 -3.17 -3.68 9.03
CA TYR A 49 -4.30 -3.70 9.95
C TYR A 49 -3.89 -4.43 11.23
N ASP A 50 -4.37 -3.94 12.37
CA ASP A 50 -4.08 -4.56 13.68
C ASP A 50 -4.71 -5.95 13.84
N SER A 51 -5.82 -6.23 13.14
CA SER A 51 -6.52 -7.52 13.14
C SER A 51 -7.63 -7.56 12.10
N ALA A 52 -8.08 -8.76 11.70
CA ALA A 52 -9.23 -8.89 10.78
C ALA A 52 -10.50 -8.26 11.39
N LYS A 53 -10.63 -8.34 12.71
CA LYS A 53 -11.65 -7.60 13.47
C LYS A 53 -11.58 -6.09 13.19
N ALA A 54 -10.40 -5.48 13.20
CA ALA A 54 -10.26 -4.06 12.91
C ALA A 54 -10.67 -3.72 11.47
N LEU A 55 -10.28 -4.54 10.49
CA LEU A 55 -10.69 -4.41 9.09
C LEU A 55 -12.22 -4.48 8.94
N PHE A 56 -12.86 -5.53 9.44
CA PHE A 56 -14.30 -5.76 9.27
C PHE A 56 -15.20 -4.93 10.19
N SER A 57 -14.62 -4.26 11.19
CA SER A 57 -15.33 -3.27 12.02
C SER A 57 -15.17 -1.84 11.50
N ALA A 58 -14.35 -1.62 10.48
CA ALA A 58 -14.24 -0.33 9.82
C ALA A 58 -15.52 -0.01 9.01
N GLY A 59 -15.60 1.22 8.50
CA GLY A 59 -16.59 1.56 7.47
C GLY A 59 -16.29 0.87 6.13
N TYR A 60 -17.02 1.29 5.09
CA TYR A 60 -16.75 0.90 3.72
C TYR A 60 -15.31 1.26 3.32
N ILE A 61 -14.60 0.28 2.76
CA ILE A 61 -13.26 0.47 2.20
C ILE A 61 -13.35 0.08 0.72
N ARG A 62 -13.28 1.08 -0.16
CA ARG A 62 -13.26 0.89 -1.60
C ARG A 62 -11.94 0.27 -2.05
N ASP A 63 -12.03 -0.73 -2.91
CA ASP A 63 -10.90 -1.32 -3.62
C ASP A 63 -11.18 -1.32 -5.13
N GLU A 64 -10.69 -0.29 -5.83
CA GLU A 64 -10.85 -0.15 -7.28
C GLU A 64 -10.12 -1.24 -8.07
N TYR A 65 -9.17 -1.93 -7.44
CA TYR A 65 -8.34 -2.98 -8.03
C TYR A 65 -8.70 -4.37 -7.52
N LEU A 66 -9.88 -4.53 -6.91
CA LEU A 66 -10.36 -5.83 -6.44
C LEU A 66 -10.30 -6.85 -7.59
N ASP A 67 -9.76 -8.04 -7.32
CA ASP A 67 -9.62 -9.09 -8.33
C ASP A 67 -10.98 -9.74 -8.66
N LYS A 68 -11.74 -9.05 -9.52
CA LYS A 68 -13.03 -9.51 -10.02
C LYS A 68 -12.93 -10.90 -10.66
N GLY A 69 -11.91 -11.09 -11.49
CA GLY A 69 -11.71 -12.34 -12.22
C GLY A 69 -11.43 -13.50 -11.28
N GLY A 70 -10.55 -13.28 -10.30
CA GLY A 70 -10.28 -14.24 -9.23
C GLY A 70 -11.51 -14.57 -8.41
N ILE A 71 -12.31 -13.58 -8.00
CA ILE A 71 -13.56 -13.82 -7.25
C ILE A 71 -14.56 -14.64 -8.07
N LEU A 72 -14.81 -14.27 -9.32
CA LEU A 72 -15.72 -15.02 -10.20
C LEU A 72 -15.20 -16.44 -10.43
N SER A 73 -13.90 -16.62 -10.67
CA SER A 73 -13.29 -17.94 -10.83
C SER A 73 -13.42 -18.78 -9.56
N ALA A 74 -13.13 -18.20 -8.40
CA ALA A 74 -13.11 -18.92 -7.13
C ALA A 74 -14.50 -19.36 -6.66
N PHE A 75 -15.48 -18.48 -6.76
CA PHE A 75 -16.87 -18.82 -6.40
C PHE A 75 -17.56 -19.65 -7.50
N GLY A 76 -17.19 -19.44 -8.76
CA GLY A 76 -17.67 -20.20 -9.91
C GLY A 76 -19.18 -20.08 -10.20
N PRO A 77 -19.77 -18.86 -10.26
CA PRO A 77 -21.10 -18.72 -10.84
C PRO A 77 -21.06 -19.12 -12.31
N ALA A 78 -22.07 -19.85 -12.79
CA ALA A 78 -22.09 -20.34 -14.16
C ALA A 78 -22.02 -19.19 -15.18
N GLU A 79 -21.14 -19.32 -16.18
CA GLU A 79 -21.00 -18.34 -17.25
C GLU A 79 -22.34 -18.13 -17.96
N GLY A 80 -22.65 -16.88 -18.31
CA GLY A 80 -23.92 -16.54 -18.91
C GLY A 80 -25.13 -16.74 -17.97
N LYS A 81 -24.92 -16.83 -16.65
CA LYS A 81 -25.99 -16.73 -15.63
C LYS A 81 -25.90 -15.47 -14.77
N TYR A 82 -24.78 -14.76 -14.83
CA TYR A 82 -24.56 -13.48 -14.18
C TYR A 82 -24.27 -12.40 -15.22
N LYS A 83 -24.40 -11.13 -14.81
CA LYS A 83 -24.07 -9.99 -15.67
C LYS A 83 -22.58 -9.69 -15.59
N ASP A 84 -21.89 -9.60 -16.71
CA ASP A 84 -20.49 -9.17 -16.71
C ASP A 84 -20.39 -7.63 -16.77
N CYS A 85 -20.54 -6.96 -15.63
CA CYS A 85 -20.42 -5.50 -15.49
C CYS A 85 -19.13 -5.08 -14.78
N PRO A 86 -18.67 -3.83 -14.94
CA PRO A 86 -17.81 -3.21 -13.94
C PRO A 86 -18.37 -3.43 -12.52
N MET A 87 -17.50 -3.66 -11.55
CA MET A 87 -17.93 -3.94 -10.18
C MET A 87 -18.54 -2.69 -9.56
N GLN A 88 -19.69 -2.84 -8.92
CA GLN A 88 -20.27 -1.80 -8.10
C GLN A 88 -19.80 -1.94 -6.66
N ARG A 89 -19.32 -0.84 -6.07
CA ARG A 89 -18.76 -0.78 -4.70
C ARG A 89 -17.81 -1.94 -4.33
N PRO A 90 -16.77 -2.23 -5.13
CA PRO A 90 -15.84 -3.30 -4.81
C PRO A 90 -15.04 -3.00 -3.54
N GLY A 91 -14.81 -4.01 -2.71
CA GLY A 91 -13.90 -3.93 -1.57
C GLY A 91 -14.45 -4.58 -0.31
N PHE A 92 -14.32 -3.89 0.83
CA PHE A 92 -14.64 -4.41 2.15
C PHE A 92 -15.77 -3.63 2.83
N ASN A 93 -16.59 -4.33 3.61
CA ASN A 93 -17.77 -3.80 4.31
C ASN A 93 -18.69 -3.00 3.37
N ILE A 94 -19.01 -3.59 2.22
CA ILE A 94 -19.79 -2.95 1.17
C ILE A 94 -21.27 -3.01 1.56
N GLU A 95 -21.98 -1.91 1.31
CA GLU A 95 -23.43 -1.82 1.36
C GLU A 95 -23.89 -1.05 0.13
N CYS A 96 -24.62 -1.74 -0.73
CA CYS A 96 -25.13 -1.24 -1.99
C CYS A 96 -26.54 -0.69 -1.78
N LYS A 97 -26.98 0.17 -2.70
CA LYS A 97 -28.18 0.99 -2.51
C LYS A 97 -29.42 0.20 -2.10
N ASP A 98 -29.64 -0.95 -2.73
CA ASP A 98 -30.83 -1.78 -2.50
C ASP A 98 -30.61 -2.82 -1.40
N GLY A 99 -29.64 -2.60 -0.51
CA GLY A 99 -29.43 -3.41 0.68
C GLY A 99 -28.67 -4.72 0.46
N ASN A 100 -28.08 -4.91 -0.72
CA ASN A 100 -27.08 -5.96 -0.92
C ASN A 100 -25.77 -5.58 -0.23
N LYS A 101 -25.18 -6.52 0.52
CA LYS A 101 -24.00 -6.29 1.36
C LYS A 101 -23.01 -7.44 1.21
N ALA A 102 -21.74 -7.12 1.41
CA ALA A 102 -20.67 -8.11 1.57
C ALA A 102 -19.60 -7.56 2.53
N ARG A 103 -19.00 -8.44 3.34
CA ARG A 103 -17.83 -8.09 4.14
C ARG A 103 -16.57 -7.99 3.29
N TRP A 104 -16.45 -8.80 2.25
CA TRP A 104 -15.46 -8.66 1.19
C TRP A 104 -16.03 -9.21 -0.11
N GLY A 105 -16.09 -8.38 -1.16
CA GLY A 105 -16.74 -8.72 -2.42
C GLY A 105 -17.14 -7.49 -3.25
N PHE A 106 -18.13 -7.65 -4.12
CA PHE A 106 -18.70 -6.56 -4.92
C PHE A 106 -20.20 -6.79 -5.21
N CYS A 107 -20.88 -5.73 -5.61
CA CYS A 107 -22.27 -5.76 -6.07
C CYS A 107 -22.38 -5.75 -7.58
N ASN A 108 -23.52 -6.23 -8.07
CA ASN A 108 -23.80 -6.37 -9.49
C ASN A 108 -25.30 -6.32 -9.78
N ASN A 109 -25.65 -5.94 -11.00
CA ASN A 109 -27.01 -6.09 -11.51
C ASN A 109 -27.27 -7.54 -11.90
N CYS A 110 -28.53 -7.93 -11.88
CA CYS A 110 -28.96 -9.23 -12.37
C CYS A 110 -28.86 -9.29 -13.90
N GLN A 111 -28.74 -10.50 -14.46
CA GLN A 111 -28.30 -10.70 -15.85
C GLN A 111 -29.15 -9.99 -16.92
N SER A 112 -30.47 -9.95 -16.77
CA SER A 112 -31.34 -9.36 -17.81
C SER A 112 -31.43 -7.83 -17.73
N GLN A 113 -30.81 -7.20 -16.73
CA GLN A 113 -30.75 -5.75 -16.60
C GLN A 113 -29.49 -5.15 -17.29
N PRO A 114 -29.51 -3.85 -17.63
CA PRO A 114 -28.30 -3.13 -18.05
C PRO A 114 -27.31 -3.01 -16.89
N CYS A 115 -26.02 -2.78 -17.21
CA CYS A 115 -25.02 -2.46 -16.20
C CYS A 115 -25.26 -1.06 -15.63
N GLN A 116 -25.31 -0.96 -14.31
CA GLN A 116 -25.34 0.30 -13.58
C GLN A 116 -24.18 0.26 -12.56
N ASN A 117 -23.17 1.10 -12.79
CA ASN A 117 -21.86 0.91 -12.16
C ASN A 117 -21.58 1.93 -11.05
N GLU A 118 -22.39 2.99 -10.95
CA GLU A 118 -22.19 4.01 -9.92
C GLU A 118 -22.59 3.46 -8.56
N ASP A 119 -21.94 3.93 -7.49
CA ASP A 119 -22.23 3.51 -6.12
C ASP A 119 -23.68 3.81 -5.69
N SER A 120 -24.33 4.73 -6.39
CA SER A 120 -25.72 5.17 -6.19
C SER A 120 -26.73 4.48 -7.09
N ASP A 121 -26.28 3.57 -7.95
CA ASP A 121 -27.14 2.84 -8.88
C ASP A 121 -27.82 1.65 -8.20
N ASP A 122 -28.83 1.12 -8.89
CA ASP A 122 -29.52 -0.10 -8.47
C ASP A 122 -28.56 -1.30 -8.48
N ALA A 123 -28.66 -2.12 -7.43
CA ALA A 123 -27.77 -3.23 -7.14
C ALA A 123 -28.58 -4.47 -6.78
N ASP A 124 -28.84 -5.36 -7.73
CA ASP A 124 -29.71 -6.52 -7.48
C ASP A 124 -29.05 -7.58 -6.60
N ALA A 125 -27.71 -7.71 -6.65
CA ALA A 125 -27.00 -8.83 -6.06
C ALA A 125 -25.59 -8.49 -5.54
N ALA A 126 -25.04 -9.39 -4.72
CA ALA A 126 -23.66 -9.38 -4.25
C ALA A 126 -23.04 -10.79 -4.29
N ILE A 127 -21.72 -10.84 -4.41
CA ILE A 127 -20.88 -12.05 -4.35
C ILE A 127 -19.70 -11.81 -3.41
N GLY A 128 -19.28 -12.84 -2.67
CA GLY A 128 -18.15 -12.76 -1.74
C GLY A 128 -18.44 -13.43 -0.39
N ILE A 129 -17.95 -12.83 0.70
CA ILE A 129 -18.15 -13.32 2.08
C ILE A 129 -18.98 -12.36 2.92
N GLY A 130 -19.69 -12.89 3.92
CA GLY A 130 -20.52 -12.14 4.87
C GLY A 130 -21.61 -11.33 4.16
N LEU A 131 -22.54 -12.03 3.51
CA LEU A 131 -23.51 -11.45 2.59
C LEU A 131 -24.88 -11.26 3.23
N ALA A 132 -25.53 -10.18 2.84
CA ALA A 132 -26.96 -9.96 3.01
C ALA A 132 -27.54 -9.43 1.69
N GLY A 133 -28.80 -9.71 1.38
CA GLY A 133 -29.43 -9.21 0.16
C GLY A 133 -30.93 -9.04 0.27
N GLN A 134 -31.48 -8.08 -0.48
CA GLN A 134 -32.89 -7.65 -0.42
C GLN A 134 -33.93 -8.78 -0.52
N ARG A 135 -33.62 -9.84 -1.26
CA ARG A 135 -34.50 -10.99 -1.50
C ARG A 135 -33.86 -12.31 -1.09
N THR A 136 -32.83 -12.23 -0.24
CA THR A 136 -32.20 -13.40 0.36
C THR A 136 -32.78 -13.52 1.77
N SER A 137 -33.57 -14.57 2.02
CA SER A 137 -34.31 -14.73 3.29
C SER A 137 -33.43 -14.93 4.52
N THR A 138 -32.14 -15.18 4.31
CA THR A 138 -31.16 -15.42 5.38
C THR A 138 -29.81 -14.85 4.93
N GLU A 139 -29.05 -14.30 5.88
CA GLU A 139 -27.66 -13.92 5.62
C GLU A 139 -26.84 -15.14 5.20
N VAL A 140 -25.88 -14.93 4.29
CA VAL A 140 -25.08 -16.00 3.68
C VAL A 140 -23.62 -15.82 4.09
N GLY A 141 -23.02 -16.84 4.70
CA GLY A 141 -21.64 -16.81 5.15
C GLY A 141 -20.65 -16.51 4.02
N ALA A 142 -20.80 -17.18 2.87
CA ALA A 142 -20.08 -16.88 1.64
C ALA A 142 -20.78 -17.49 0.41
N GLY A 143 -20.59 -16.90 -0.77
CA GLY A 143 -21.22 -17.32 -2.01
C GLY A 143 -21.78 -16.13 -2.78
N TRP A 144 -23.08 -16.18 -3.14
CA TRP A 144 -23.77 -15.05 -3.75
C TRP A 144 -25.25 -14.97 -3.38
N THR A 145 -25.80 -13.76 -3.46
CA THR A 145 -27.21 -13.47 -3.12
C THR A 145 -28.17 -13.84 -4.26
N ALA A 146 -29.47 -13.86 -3.96
CA ALA A 146 -30.52 -14.53 -4.73
C ALA A 146 -30.59 -14.19 -6.23
N TYR A 147 -30.14 -13.00 -6.65
CA TYR A 147 -30.23 -12.54 -8.04
C TYR A 147 -28.95 -12.72 -8.87
N PHE A 148 -27.80 -12.97 -8.24
CA PHE A 148 -26.48 -12.84 -8.87
C PHE A 148 -26.32 -13.72 -10.12
N ALA A 149 -26.61 -15.01 -9.98
CA ALA A 149 -26.43 -16.02 -11.03
C ALA A 149 -27.78 -16.63 -11.47
N SER A 150 -28.83 -15.81 -11.54
CA SER A 150 -30.21 -16.28 -11.73
C SER A 150 -30.63 -16.52 -13.18
N GLY A 151 -29.87 -16.08 -14.19
CA GLY A 151 -30.28 -16.23 -15.59
C GLY A 151 -31.35 -15.24 -16.07
N SER A 152 -32.26 -14.84 -15.18
CA SER A 152 -33.56 -14.24 -15.53
C SER A 152 -34.05 -13.21 -14.51
N CYS A 153 -33.15 -12.68 -13.66
CA CYS A 153 -33.49 -11.76 -12.58
C CYS A 153 -34.61 -12.28 -11.66
N SER A 154 -34.58 -13.59 -11.40
CA SER A 154 -35.47 -14.26 -10.45
C SER A 154 -34.71 -14.60 -9.17
N PRO A 155 -35.23 -14.34 -7.95
CA PRO A 155 -34.49 -14.48 -6.69
C PRO A 155 -34.39 -15.95 -6.25
N THR A 156 -33.72 -16.77 -7.04
CA THR A 156 -33.68 -18.24 -6.88
C THR A 156 -32.26 -18.80 -6.85
N SER A 157 -31.24 -17.95 -7.02
CA SER A 157 -29.87 -18.39 -7.24
C SER A 157 -28.97 -18.36 -6.01
N THR A 158 -29.51 -18.06 -4.81
CA THR A 158 -28.72 -18.01 -3.57
C THR A 158 -27.87 -19.27 -3.43
N THR A 159 -26.56 -19.10 -3.26
CA THR A 159 -25.62 -20.22 -3.17
C THR A 159 -24.67 -20.01 -2.01
N PHE A 160 -24.42 -21.09 -1.27
CA PHE A 160 -23.46 -21.15 -0.18
C PHE A 160 -22.18 -21.84 -0.67
N LYS A 161 -21.03 -21.31 -0.27
CA LYS A 161 -19.73 -21.93 -0.51
C LYS A 161 -18.93 -21.96 0.79
N PRO A 162 -18.25 -23.07 1.12
CA PRO A 162 -17.31 -23.06 2.23
C PRO A 162 -16.10 -22.20 1.85
N VAL A 163 -15.66 -21.34 2.77
CA VAL A 163 -14.57 -20.40 2.56
C VAL A 163 -13.66 -20.35 3.78
N TRP A 164 -12.36 -20.44 3.53
CA TRP A 164 -11.32 -20.25 4.54
C TRP A 164 -10.68 -18.88 4.36
N LEU A 165 -10.69 -18.09 5.43
CA LEU A 165 -10.12 -16.75 5.44
C LEU A 165 -8.80 -16.77 6.22
N TRP A 166 -7.72 -16.48 5.52
CA TRP A 166 -6.37 -16.42 6.05
C TRP A 166 -5.89 -14.98 6.11
N VAL A 167 -5.17 -14.64 7.17
CA VAL A 167 -4.41 -13.40 7.27
C VAL A 167 -2.94 -13.73 7.44
N SER A 168 -2.08 -12.90 6.89
CA SER A 168 -0.64 -13.00 7.14
C SER A 168 0.02 -11.63 7.07
N SER A 169 1.01 -11.40 7.94
CA SER A 169 2.03 -10.38 7.68
C SER A 169 2.86 -10.88 6.50
N LEU A 170 2.68 -10.26 5.33
CA LEU A 170 3.35 -10.74 4.13
C LEU A 170 4.80 -10.31 4.04
N ALA A 171 5.14 -9.18 4.65
CA ALA A 171 6.45 -8.64 4.45
C ALA A 171 7.51 -9.38 5.25
N ASN A 172 8.39 -10.06 4.52
CA ASN A 172 9.69 -10.43 5.02
C ASN A 172 10.65 -9.28 4.72
N TRP A 173 10.39 -8.13 5.35
CA TRP A 173 11.20 -6.93 5.17
C TRP A 173 12.66 -7.23 5.49
N LYS A 174 13.54 -7.09 4.49
CA LYS A 174 15.00 -7.16 4.67
C LYS A 174 15.58 -5.77 4.76
N LEU A 175 16.35 -5.52 5.82
CA LEU A 175 17.05 -4.25 6.01
C LEU A 175 18.23 -4.19 5.04
N VAL A 176 18.20 -3.24 4.11
CA VAL A 176 19.26 -3.13 3.08
C VAL A 176 20.19 -1.94 3.30
N LEU A 177 19.70 -0.88 3.94
CA LEU A 177 20.49 0.33 4.22
C LEU A 177 20.01 0.98 5.51
N LYS A 178 20.95 1.47 6.31
CA LYS A 178 20.69 2.46 7.36
C LYS A 178 21.41 3.75 7.00
N VAL A 179 20.70 4.84 7.22
CA VAL A 179 21.20 6.19 6.99
C VAL A 179 21.26 6.87 8.35
N GLY A 180 22.46 7.15 8.81
CA GLY A 180 22.70 7.88 10.04
C GLY A 180 22.51 9.40 9.84
N LYS A 181 22.76 10.15 10.91
CA LYS A 181 22.75 11.63 10.87
C LYS A 181 24.08 12.18 10.32
N THR A 182 24.52 11.69 9.16
CA THR A 182 25.81 12.04 8.54
C THR A 182 25.68 12.34 7.05
N ALA A 183 26.76 12.85 6.44
CA ALA A 183 26.86 13.08 5.00
C ALA A 183 27.32 11.84 4.20
N LYS A 184 27.69 10.73 4.85
CA LYS A 184 28.34 9.58 4.22
C LYS A 184 27.50 8.94 3.11
N LEU A 185 26.18 8.90 3.31
CA LEU A 185 25.19 8.40 2.35
C LEU A 185 24.44 9.55 1.65
N GLY A 186 25.08 10.72 1.47
CA GLY A 186 24.58 11.78 0.61
C GLY A 186 24.34 11.35 -0.84
N PHE A 187 23.65 12.18 -1.63
CA PHE A 187 23.26 11.85 -3.00
C PHE A 187 24.43 11.31 -3.85
N SER A 188 25.59 11.96 -3.78
CA SER A 188 26.76 11.65 -4.62
C SER A 188 27.60 10.50 -4.08
N SER A 189 27.23 9.89 -2.95
CA SER A 189 27.97 8.76 -2.38
C SER A 189 28.05 7.58 -3.36
N PRO A 190 29.23 7.03 -3.65
CA PRO A 190 29.36 5.86 -4.52
C PRO A 190 28.71 4.62 -3.92
N LEU A 191 28.44 4.61 -2.60
CA LEU A 191 27.78 3.50 -1.91
C LEU A 191 26.36 3.22 -2.41
N TRP A 192 25.71 4.17 -3.09
CA TRP A 192 24.40 3.93 -3.72
C TRP A 192 24.47 2.98 -4.93
N THR A 193 25.60 2.93 -5.63
CA THR A 193 25.71 2.26 -6.94
C THR A 193 26.83 1.22 -7.01
N ASN A 194 27.82 1.28 -6.12
CA ASN A 194 28.87 0.27 -6.01
C ASN A 194 28.43 -0.94 -5.16
N THR A 195 29.30 -1.94 -5.02
CA THR A 195 29.04 -3.15 -4.22
C THR A 195 29.64 -3.12 -2.82
N GLU A 196 30.36 -2.06 -2.46
CA GLU A 196 30.99 -1.95 -1.15
C GLU A 196 29.91 -1.94 -0.06
N LEU A 197 30.22 -2.63 1.05
CA LEU A 197 29.40 -2.68 2.25
C LEU A 197 29.87 -1.64 3.25
N LEU A 198 29.01 -1.31 4.21
CA LEU A 198 29.31 -0.34 5.26
C LEU A 198 28.73 -0.86 6.57
N ASN A 199 29.55 -1.02 7.61
CA ASN A 199 29.09 -1.44 8.95
C ASN A 199 28.12 -2.63 8.94
N GLU A 200 28.42 -3.69 8.18
CA GLU A 200 27.50 -4.82 7.91
C GLU A 200 27.04 -5.58 9.16
N ALA A 201 27.85 -5.55 10.22
CA ALA A 201 27.53 -6.18 11.51
C ALA A 201 26.66 -5.29 12.42
N SER A 202 26.31 -4.08 11.96
CA SER A 202 25.55 -3.13 12.76
C SER A 202 24.12 -3.63 13.01
N SER A 203 23.70 -3.61 14.28
CA SER A 203 22.34 -3.97 14.66
C SER A 203 21.31 -3.01 14.04
N PRO A 204 20.10 -3.48 13.65
CA PRO A 204 18.99 -2.60 13.30
C PRO A 204 18.73 -1.49 14.33
N ASP A 205 18.94 -1.73 15.62
CA ASP A 205 18.68 -0.73 16.67
C ASP A 205 19.74 0.37 16.80
N THR A 206 20.87 0.25 16.10
CA THR A 206 21.95 1.25 16.15
C THR A 206 21.73 2.35 15.11
N GLU A 207 21.65 3.61 15.55
CA GLU A 207 21.59 4.80 14.68
C GLU A 207 22.95 5.14 14.04
N GLU A 208 23.34 4.43 12.99
CA GLU A 208 24.53 4.72 12.19
C GLU A 208 24.34 4.37 10.72
N ASP A 209 25.24 4.88 9.86
CA ASP A 209 25.25 4.49 8.45
C ASP A 209 25.64 3.01 8.32
N ALA A 210 24.84 2.24 7.59
CA ALA A 210 25.15 0.86 7.25
C ALA A 210 24.59 0.49 5.88
N LYS A 211 25.27 -0.41 5.18
CA LYS A 211 24.85 -1.00 3.91
C LYS A 211 25.12 -2.49 3.96
N TYR A 212 24.06 -3.27 3.84
CA TYR A 212 24.09 -4.72 3.98
C TYR A 212 24.21 -5.40 2.61
N SER A 213 24.59 -6.68 2.62
CA SER A 213 24.69 -7.50 1.40
C SER A 213 23.42 -7.47 0.57
N ASP A 214 22.27 -7.51 1.25
CA ASP A 214 20.94 -7.54 0.64
C ASP A 214 20.66 -6.31 -0.23
N PHE A 215 21.31 -5.16 0.02
CA PHE A 215 21.23 -4.01 -0.88
C PHE A 215 21.68 -4.34 -2.31
N ASN A 216 22.70 -5.19 -2.43
CA ASN A 216 23.30 -5.56 -3.70
C ASN A 216 22.56 -6.72 -4.39
N THR A 217 21.89 -7.57 -3.62
CA THR A 217 21.44 -8.90 -4.09
C THR A 217 19.96 -9.20 -3.92
N GLU A 218 19.25 -8.49 -3.05
CA GLU A 218 17.86 -8.85 -2.73
C GLU A 218 16.89 -8.30 -3.76
N PRO A 219 16.16 -9.14 -4.51
CA PRO A 219 15.17 -8.67 -5.45
C PRO A 219 13.86 -8.32 -4.74
N PHE A 220 13.18 -7.26 -5.19
CA PHE A 220 11.98 -6.76 -4.50
C PHE A 220 11.00 -6.04 -5.42
N GLU A 221 9.78 -5.89 -4.92
CA GLU A 221 8.70 -5.08 -5.52
C GLU A 221 8.14 -4.05 -4.52
N ARG A 222 8.51 -4.17 -3.23
CA ARG A 222 8.18 -3.20 -2.19
C ARG A 222 9.46 -2.65 -1.57
N ILE A 223 9.44 -1.35 -1.32
CA ILE A 223 10.47 -0.66 -0.55
C ILE A 223 9.80 0.19 0.52
N ARG A 224 10.41 0.30 1.68
CA ARG A 224 9.99 1.26 2.70
C ARG A 224 11.17 1.98 3.30
N MET A 225 10.95 3.23 3.69
CA MET A 225 11.84 3.98 4.55
C MET A 225 11.16 4.26 5.88
N CYS A 226 11.74 3.81 6.98
CA CYS A 226 11.28 4.10 8.33
C CYS A 226 12.14 5.21 8.94
N VAL A 227 11.51 6.30 9.37
CA VAL A 227 12.21 7.52 9.78
C VAL A 227 12.20 7.65 11.30
N GLY A 228 13.38 7.84 11.90
CA GLY A 228 13.53 8.01 13.34
C GLY A 228 13.59 6.71 14.15
N LYS A 229 13.03 5.61 13.62
CA LYS A 229 13.06 4.28 14.25
C LYS A 229 13.12 3.16 13.20
N PRO A 230 13.64 1.97 13.53
CA PRO A 230 13.85 0.90 12.55
C PRO A 230 12.60 0.40 11.83
N GLU A 231 11.47 0.24 12.53
CA GLU A 231 10.30 -0.47 12.01
C GLU A 231 8.97 0.29 12.16
N THR A 232 9.02 1.56 12.58
CA THR A 232 7.83 2.40 12.75
C THR A 232 8.00 3.73 12.04
N ASN A 233 6.90 4.46 11.81
CA ASN A 233 6.93 5.74 11.11
C ASN A 233 7.53 5.59 9.69
N CYS A 234 6.95 4.66 8.93
CA CYS A 234 7.45 4.23 7.63
C CYS A 234 6.62 4.79 6.49
N VAL A 235 7.30 5.08 5.39
CA VAL A 235 6.70 5.36 4.09
C VAL A 235 6.99 4.17 3.20
N GLU A 236 5.95 3.56 2.65
CA GLU A 236 6.07 2.41 1.76
C GLU A 236 5.81 2.81 0.31
N HIS A 237 6.38 2.05 -0.60
CA HIS A 237 6.14 2.18 -2.03
C HIS A 237 6.18 0.80 -2.69
N ILE A 238 5.23 0.58 -3.60
CA ILE A 238 5.09 -0.65 -4.38
C ILE A 238 5.33 -0.33 -5.84
N PHE A 239 6.29 -1.03 -6.44
CA PHE A 239 6.60 -0.92 -7.85
C PHE A 239 5.67 -1.80 -8.68
N SER A 240 5.34 -1.35 -9.89
CA SER A 240 4.62 -2.18 -10.88
C SER A 240 5.50 -3.26 -11.52
N LYS A 241 6.78 -3.30 -11.17
CA LYS A 241 7.77 -4.26 -11.66
C LYS A 241 8.72 -4.66 -10.53
N LYS A 242 9.32 -5.83 -10.67
CA LYS A 242 10.41 -6.29 -9.81
C LYS A 242 11.74 -5.62 -10.16
N TYR A 243 12.49 -5.22 -9.14
CA TYR A 243 13.89 -4.84 -9.25
C TYR A 243 14.78 -5.97 -8.75
N ASP A 244 15.92 -6.17 -9.41
CA ASP A 244 16.88 -7.22 -9.02
C ASP A 244 17.57 -6.93 -7.68
N SER A 245 17.78 -5.64 -7.36
CA SER A 245 18.30 -5.19 -6.06
C SER A 245 18.19 -3.69 -5.86
N ALA A 246 18.43 -3.21 -4.63
CA ALA A 246 18.37 -1.78 -4.32
C ALA A 246 19.46 -1.03 -5.08
N LYS A 247 20.64 -1.66 -5.22
CA LYS A 247 21.70 -1.21 -6.12
C LYS A 247 21.20 -1.02 -7.55
N ALA A 248 20.43 -1.97 -8.09
CA ALA A 248 19.88 -1.84 -9.45
C ALA A 248 18.90 -0.65 -9.55
N LEU A 249 18.01 -0.48 -8.58
CA LEU A 249 17.10 0.68 -8.49
C LEU A 249 17.86 2.01 -8.47
N PHE A 250 18.84 2.18 -7.56
CA PHE A 250 19.59 3.42 -7.41
C PHE A 250 20.64 3.65 -8.51
N SER A 251 20.92 2.64 -9.35
CA SER A 251 21.78 2.76 -10.54
C SER A 251 21.01 3.04 -11.84
N ALA A 252 19.67 2.96 -11.84
CA ALA A 252 18.85 3.04 -13.05
C ALA A 252 18.69 4.45 -13.65
N GLY A 253 19.34 5.47 -13.08
CA GLY A 253 19.08 6.87 -13.41
C GLY A 253 17.75 7.37 -12.83
N TYR A 254 17.28 8.53 -13.30
CA TYR A 254 16.04 9.14 -12.84
C TYR A 254 14.82 8.27 -13.18
N ILE A 255 14.03 7.93 -12.15
CA ILE A 255 12.76 7.24 -12.28
C ILE A 255 11.69 8.17 -11.73
N ARG A 256 10.86 8.71 -12.63
CA ARG A 256 9.70 9.52 -12.27
C ARG A 256 8.61 8.62 -11.70
N ASP A 257 8.11 8.97 -10.53
CA ASP A 257 7.01 8.26 -9.90
C ASP A 257 6.04 9.22 -9.20
N ALA A 258 4.89 9.45 -9.85
CA ALA A 258 3.85 10.31 -9.31
C ALA A 258 3.05 9.68 -8.15
N LYS A 259 3.23 8.38 -7.87
CA LYS A 259 2.58 7.63 -6.79
C LYS A 259 3.38 7.64 -5.49
N VAL A 260 4.51 8.34 -5.43
CA VAL A 260 5.22 8.57 -4.17
C VAL A 260 4.26 9.19 -3.15
N ASP A 261 4.21 8.63 -1.94
CA ASP A 261 3.33 9.10 -0.88
C ASP A 261 3.86 10.40 -0.26
N LYS A 262 3.48 11.54 -0.85
CA LYS A 262 3.85 12.88 -0.39
C LYS A 262 3.53 13.07 1.10
N GLU A 263 2.30 12.75 1.49
CA GLU A 263 1.81 13.00 2.85
C GLU A 263 2.48 12.05 3.84
N GLY A 264 2.74 10.81 3.45
CA GLY A 264 3.57 9.87 4.20
C GLY A 264 4.98 10.40 4.43
N ILE A 265 5.66 10.92 3.39
CA ILE A 265 7.00 11.52 3.52
C ILE A 265 6.98 12.72 4.46
N LEU A 266 6.04 13.65 4.27
CA LEU A 266 5.92 14.82 5.15
C LEU A 266 5.63 14.40 6.59
N SER A 267 4.72 13.46 6.81
CA SER A 267 4.44 12.92 8.15
C SER A 267 5.66 12.25 8.78
N ALA A 268 6.37 11.41 8.01
CA ALA A 268 7.48 10.61 8.53
C ALA A 268 8.71 11.45 8.88
N PHE A 269 9.08 12.39 8.01
CA PHE A 269 10.19 13.30 8.28
C PHE A 269 9.82 14.39 9.30
N GLY A 270 8.54 14.80 9.32
CA GLY A 270 7.97 15.72 10.28
C GLY A 270 8.54 17.15 10.21
N PRO A 271 8.58 17.82 9.04
CA PRO A 271 8.71 19.27 9.02
C PRO A 271 7.43 19.90 9.59
N ASP A 272 7.55 20.98 10.36
CA ASP A 272 6.41 21.60 11.01
C ASP A 272 5.37 22.05 9.97
N LYS A 273 4.09 21.78 10.23
CA LYS A 273 3.01 22.20 9.33
C LYS A 273 3.04 23.71 9.14
N GLY A 274 3.00 24.13 7.87
CA GLY A 274 3.08 25.54 7.49
C GLY A 274 4.48 26.12 7.54
N SER A 275 5.53 25.36 7.85
CA SER A 275 6.92 25.79 7.65
C SER A 275 7.43 25.55 6.23
N TYR A 276 6.83 24.61 5.49
CA TYR A 276 7.16 24.30 4.10
C TYR A 276 6.08 24.81 3.15
N LYS A 277 6.40 24.86 1.86
CA LYS A 277 5.40 25.18 0.82
C LYS A 277 4.54 23.94 0.54
N ASP A 278 3.23 24.07 0.70
CA ASP A 278 2.31 22.98 0.35
C ASP A 278 1.97 23.02 -1.14
N CYS A 279 2.76 22.30 -1.94
CA CYS A 279 2.59 22.15 -3.39
C CYS A 279 2.35 20.70 -3.80
N PRO A 280 1.83 20.43 -5.01
CA PRO A 280 2.11 19.17 -5.68
C PRO A 280 3.62 18.87 -5.70
N MET A 281 3.99 17.59 -5.62
CA MET A 281 5.41 17.22 -5.64
C MET A 281 6.04 17.59 -6.99
N GLN A 282 7.20 18.24 -6.95
CA GLN A 282 8.01 18.46 -8.12
C GLN A 282 8.99 17.29 -8.29
N ARG A 283 9.03 16.71 -9.48
CA ARG A 283 9.94 15.62 -9.86
C ARG A 283 9.98 14.45 -8.83
N PRO A 284 8.83 13.91 -8.38
CA PRO A 284 8.82 12.84 -7.38
C PRO A 284 9.38 11.52 -7.95
N GLY A 285 10.04 10.73 -7.11
CA GLY A 285 10.49 9.39 -7.46
C GLY A 285 11.88 9.06 -6.93
N PHE A 286 12.67 8.40 -7.77
CA PHE A 286 14.00 7.88 -7.42
C PHE A 286 15.11 8.50 -8.29
N ASN A 287 16.27 8.70 -7.69
CA ASN A 287 17.44 9.37 -8.29
C ASN A 287 17.06 10.71 -8.96
N ILE A 288 16.33 11.54 -8.22
CA ILE A 288 15.83 12.82 -8.72
C ILE A 288 16.95 13.85 -8.70
N GLU A 289 16.99 14.67 -9.75
CA GLU A 289 17.83 15.86 -9.83
C GLU A 289 16.97 16.96 -10.45
N CYS A 290 16.63 17.95 -9.62
CA CYS A 290 15.81 19.08 -9.99
C CYS A 290 16.69 20.17 -10.60
N LYS A 291 16.05 21.07 -11.34
CA LYS A 291 16.73 22.02 -12.24
C LYS A 291 17.85 22.81 -11.55
N ASP A 292 17.62 23.27 -10.33
CA ASP A 292 18.56 24.14 -9.62
C ASP A 292 19.56 23.35 -8.75
N GLY A 293 19.65 22.03 -8.95
CA GLY A 293 20.65 21.19 -8.29
C GLY A 293 20.22 20.61 -6.94
N ASN A 294 18.93 20.69 -6.61
CA ASN A 294 18.35 19.91 -5.51
C ASN A 294 18.11 18.46 -5.94
N LYS A 295 18.51 17.50 -5.10
CA LYS A 295 18.56 16.08 -5.46
C LYS A 295 18.12 15.19 -4.31
N ALA A 296 17.58 14.01 -4.64
CA ALA A 296 17.28 12.95 -3.69
C ALA A 296 17.40 11.57 -4.36
N ARG A 297 17.86 10.56 -3.63
CA ARG A 297 17.85 9.16 -4.09
C ARG A 297 16.45 8.56 -4.06
N TRP A 298 15.63 8.96 -3.08
CA TRP A 298 14.19 8.74 -3.07
C TRP A 298 13.53 9.90 -2.31
N GLY A 299 12.59 10.58 -2.97
CA GLY A 299 11.94 11.77 -2.42
C GLY A 299 11.28 12.64 -3.48
N PHE A 300 11.18 13.94 -3.20
CA PHE A 300 10.69 14.95 -4.14
C PHE A 300 11.32 16.33 -3.87
N CYS A 301 11.21 17.23 -4.86
CA CYS A 301 11.62 18.62 -4.74
C CYS A 301 10.43 19.54 -4.46
N ASN A 302 10.75 20.71 -3.90
CA ASN A 302 9.75 21.70 -3.53
C ASN A 302 10.34 23.11 -3.60
N ASN A 303 9.46 24.09 -3.78
CA ASN A 303 9.82 25.50 -3.61
C ASN A 303 9.83 25.88 -2.13
N CYS A 304 10.57 26.95 -1.82
CA CYS A 304 10.55 27.51 -0.50
C CYS A 304 9.20 28.20 -0.21
N ARG A 305 8.82 28.22 1.06
CA ARG A 305 7.48 28.63 1.52
C ARG A 305 6.97 29.96 0.96
N SER A 306 7.83 30.96 0.82
CA SER A 306 7.45 32.31 0.39
C SER A 306 7.25 32.45 -1.13
N GLN A 307 7.68 31.48 -1.92
CA GLN A 307 7.56 31.49 -3.37
C GLN A 307 6.26 30.81 -3.84
N PRO A 308 5.78 31.05 -5.08
CA PRO A 308 4.68 30.29 -5.67
C PRO A 308 5.06 28.82 -5.90
N CYS A 309 4.05 27.96 -6.06
CA CYS A 309 4.29 26.58 -6.47
C CYS A 309 4.72 26.53 -7.94
N GLN A 310 5.80 25.81 -8.22
CA GLN A 310 6.24 25.51 -9.58
C GLN A 310 6.45 24.00 -9.69
N ASN A 311 5.52 23.32 -10.35
CA ASN A 311 5.36 21.88 -10.22
C ASN A 311 5.96 21.10 -11.39
N ALA A 312 6.36 21.76 -12.48
CA ALA A 312 6.96 21.05 -13.60
C ALA A 312 8.38 20.59 -13.25
N ASP A 313 8.80 19.44 -13.79
CA ASP A 313 10.14 18.88 -13.60
C ASP A 313 11.26 19.83 -14.12
N THR A 314 10.90 20.86 -14.91
CA THR A 314 11.77 21.91 -15.48
C THR A 314 11.64 23.27 -14.79
N ASP A 315 10.78 23.37 -13.78
CA ASP A 315 10.61 24.60 -13.01
C ASP A 315 11.71 24.76 -11.97
N ASP A 316 11.77 25.95 -11.39
CA ASP A 316 12.67 26.24 -10.28
C ASP A 316 12.30 25.41 -9.04
N ALA A 317 13.31 24.90 -8.35
CA ALA A 317 13.21 24.00 -7.21
C ALA A 317 14.18 24.46 -6.10
N ASP A 318 13.67 25.01 -5.00
CA ASP A 318 14.54 25.55 -3.96
C ASP A 318 15.13 24.50 -3.04
N ALA A 319 14.45 23.37 -2.84
CA ALA A 319 14.78 22.37 -1.85
C ALA A 319 14.35 20.94 -2.22
N ALA A 320 14.89 19.95 -1.49
CA ALA A 320 14.51 18.54 -1.56
C ALA A 320 14.30 17.93 -0.15
N ILE A 321 13.46 16.91 -0.09
CA ILE A 321 13.21 16.06 1.10
C ILE A 321 13.28 14.59 0.71
N GLY A 322 13.84 13.75 1.59
CA GLY A 322 13.94 12.31 1.40
C GLY A 322 15.25 11.72 1.88
N ILE A 323 15.75 10.69 1.17
CA ILE A 323 17.04 10.03 1.43
C ILE A 323 18.04 10.31 0.30
N GLY A 324 19.33 10.25 0.64
CA GLY A 324 20.47 10.56 -0.20
C GLY A 324 20.29 11.91 -0.88
N ILE A 325 20.30 13.01 -0.11
CA ILE A 325 19.91 14.33 -0.61
C ILE A 325 21.09 15.28 -0.76
N ALA A 326 21.00 16.16 -1.74
CA ALA A 326 21.91 17.28 -1.97
C ALA A 326 21.10 18.52 -2.32
N GLY A 327 21.57 19.72 -1.97
CA GLY A 327 20.84 20.94 -2.26
C GLY A 327 21.75 22.11 -2.60
N GLN A 328 21.25 23.01 -3.45
CA GLN A 328 22.02 24.11 -4.04
C GLN A 328 22.71 25.03 -3.02
N ALA A 329 22.03 25.33 -1.92
CA ALA A 329 22.53 26.19 -0.84
C ALA A 329 22.97 25.38 0.39
N THR A 330 23.03 24.05 0.26
CA THR A 330 23.39 23.13 1.32
C THR A 330 24.86 22.76 1.16
N ASP A 331 25.68 23.28 2.05
CA ASP A 331 27.15 23.12 2.12
C ASP A 331 27.62 21.67 2.30
N THR A 332 26.72 20.75 2.63
CA THR A 332 27.03 19.33 2.78
C THR A 332 25.82 18.52 2.40
N GLU A 333 26.01 17.49 1.60
CA GLU A 333 24.96 16.49 1.34
C GLU A 333 24.51 15.83 2.64
N LEU A 334 23.27 15.32 2.66
CA LEU A 334 22.71 14.63 3.81
C LEU A 334 22.34 13.21 3.43
N GLY A 335 22.61 12.28 4.35
CA GLY A 335 22.09 10.93 4.25
C GLY A 335 20.57 10.92 4.11
N ALA A 336 19.84 11.65 4.97
CA ALA A 336 18.39 11.79 4.86
C ALA A 336 17.89 13.00 5.66
N GLY A 337 16.71 13.50 5.28
CA GLY A 337 16.07 14.65 5.90
C GLY A 337 15.56 15.62 4.86
N TRP A 338 15.87 16.90 5.04
CA TRP A 338 15.60 17.94 4.05
C TRP A 338 16.75 18.94 3.95
N THR A 339 16.91 19.50 2.74
CA THR A 339 17.92 20.50 2.42
C THR A 339 17.54 21.87 3.00
N LYS A 340 18.45 22.85 2.90
CA LYS A 340 18.09 24.25 3.18
C LYS A 340 16.89 24.67 2.33
N TYR A 341 16.15 25.65 2.85
CA TYR A 341 14.95 26.26 2.25
C TYR A 341 13.67 25.41 2.23
N PHE A 342 13.75 24.11 2.53
CA PHE A 342 12.56 23.26 2.57
C PHE A 342 11.55 23.75 3.62
N THR A 343 12.05 24.01 4.82
CA THR A 343 11.29 24.65 5.91
C THR A 343 11.73 26.11 6.05
N SER A 344 10.85 27.03 6.46
CA SER A 344 11.18 28.39 6.86
C SER A 344 10.20 28.94 7.90
N THR A 345 10.74 29.60 8.94
CA THR A 345 9.97 30.26 10.01
C THR A 345 9.56 31.69 9.67
N SER A 346 10.13 32.29 8.61
CA SER A 346 9.84 33.64 8.15
C SER A 346 9.30 33.65 6.71
N ARG A 347 8.86 34.81 6.22
CA ARG A 347 8.53 35.03 4.80
C ARG A 347 9.76 35.07 3.88
N SER A 348 10.94 34.71 4.37
CA SER A 348 12.17 34.62 3.56
C SER A 348 12.62 33.16 3.46
N CYS A 349 13.25 32.77 2.35
CA CYS A 349 13.77 31.41 2.14
C CYS A 349 15.10 31.25 2.90
N ASN A 350 15.04 31.16 4.23
CA ASN A 350 16.20 31.18 5.11
C ASN A 350 16.27 30.00 6.09
N GLY A 351 15.43 28.97 5.94
CA GLY A 351 15.51 27.84 6.87
C GLY A 351 16.65 26.89 6.60
N GLY A 352 17.08 26.22 7.66
CA GLY A 352 18.21 25.30 7.68
C GLY A 352 17.92 23.93 7.07
N LYS A 353 18.97 23.12 7.02
CA LYS A 353 18.92 21.69 6.70
C LYS A 353 18.66 20.87 7.96
N THR A 354 18.11 19.68 7.82
CA THR A 354 17.88 18.76 8.96
C THR A 354 18.28 17.33 8.59
N PHE A 355 18.98 16.65 9.49
CA PHE A 355 19.24 15.21 9.39
C PHE A 355 18.15 14.41 10.11
N LYS A 356 17.73 13.30 9.50
CA LYS A 356 16.89 12.28 10.15
C LYS A 356 17.52 10.90 9.92
N PRO A 357 17.54 10.02 10.94
CA PRO A 357 18.01 8.66 10.72
C PRO A 357 16.92 7.87 9.99
N VAL A 358 17.30 7.01 9.06
CA VAL A 358 16.37 6.24 8.21
C VAL A 358 16.83 4.80 8.04
N TRP A 359 15.88 3.88 8.07
CA TRP A 359 16.08 2.46 7.75
C TRP A 359 15.34 2.14 6.46
N LEU A 360 16.08 1.66 5.47
CA LEU A 360 15.56 1.27 4.18
C LEU A 360 15.39 -0.25 4.16
N TRP A 361 14.17 -0.70 3.95
CA TRP A 361 13.83 -2.11 3.86
C TRP A 361 13.25 -2.44 2.49
N VAL A 362 13.47 -3.66 2.04
CA VAL A 362 12.87 -4.19 0.81
C VAL A 362 12.13 -5.48 1.10
N ASP A 363 11.11 -5.77 0.30
CA ASP A 363 10.31 -6.99 0.41
C ASP A 363 9.92 -7.47 -0.99
N SER A 364 10.14 -8.75 -1.25
CA SER A 364 9.55 -9.44 -2.39
C SER A 364 8.16 -9.88 -1.99
N LEU A 365 7.13 -9.43 -2.70
CA LEU A 365 5.80 -10.01 -2.52
C LEU A 365 5.93 -11.52 -2.70
N ALA A 366 5.67 -12.29 -1.64
CA ALA A 366 5.61 -13.73 -1.76
C ALA A 366 4.42 -14.04 -2.67
N ALA A 367 4.70 -14.71 -3.79
CA ALA A 367 3.72 -15.15 -4.77
C ALA A 367 2.59 -15.98 -4.13
#